data_AF-A0A9D4NEX8-F1
#
_entry.id   AF-A0A9D4NEX8-F1
#
_cell.length_a   1.000
_cell.length_b   1.000
_cell.length_c   1.000
_cell.angle_alpha   90.00
_cell.angle_beta   90.00
_cell.angle_gamma   90.00
#
_symmetry.space_group_name_H-M   'P 1'
#
loop_
_entity.id
_entity.type
_entity.pdbx_description
1 polymer ?
#
loop_
_entity_poly.entity_id
_entity_poly.type
_entity_poly.pdbx_seq_one_letter_code
_entity_poly.pdbx_strand_id
1 'polypeptide(L)'
;MSRTKPEYCSRLGSSQNRTHEQENLGKETIMDIMMEAPQECTFAFTDGSCFTYPGRTSAGAVLNPPGCDAIRLKRAVTKHGTILLAELVAVLMVLEEILQHSPPNTRQHNSNLQ
;
A
#
# COMPACT_ATOMS: atom_id res chain seq x y z
N MET A 1 4.65 19.86 -12.01
CA MET A 1 3.45 19.80 -11.14
C MET A 1 3.91 19.82 -9.69
N SER A 2 3.67 20.92 -8.97
CA SER A 2 3.91 20.97 -7.52
C SER A 2 2.95 20.00 -6.84
N ARG A 3 3.46 18.92 -6.24
CA ARG A 3 2.64 17.99 -5.45
C ARG A 3 2.40 18.64 -4.10
N THR A 4 1.30 19.35 -3.94
CA THR A 4 0.82 19.78 -2.63
C THR A 4 0.53 18.54 -1.80
N LYS A 5 1.15 18.45 -0.61
CA LYS A 5 0.85 17.37 0.32
C LYS A 5 -0.63 17.46 0.72
N PRO A 6 -1.32 16.33 0.94
CA PRO A 6 -2.64 16.36 1.55
C PRO A 6 -2.63 17.18 2.84
N GLU A 7 -3.69 17.97 3.05
CA GLU A 7 -3.78 18.90 4.18
C GLU A 7 -3.57 18.19 5.53
N TYR A 8 -4.15 17.00 5.68
CA TYR A 8 -4.05 16.20 6.89
C TYR A 8 -2.59 15.86 7.26
N CYS A 9 -1.68 15.74 6.28
CA CYS A 9 -0.27 15.40 6.54
C CYS A 9 0.44 16.42 7.44
N SER A 10 0.02 17.69 7.41
CA SER A 10 0.59 18.74 8.25
C SER A 10 0.30 18.52 9.75
N ARG A 11 -0.75 17.78 10.09
CA ARG A 11 -1.23 17.58 11.46
C ARG A 11 -0.72 16.29 12.12
N LEU A 12 -0.24 15.31 11.33
CA LEU A 12 0.10 13.97 11.80
C LEU A 12 1.51 13.84 12.44
N GLY A 13 2.29 14.91 12.44
CA GLY A 13 3.67 14.89 12.94
C GLY A 13 4.60 13.97 12.14
N SER A 14 5.83 13.80 12.63
CA SER A 14 6.79 12.82 12.07
C SER A 14 6.68 11.48 12.80
N SER A 15 7.16 10.41 12.18
CA SER A 15 7.21 9.08 12.82
C SER A 15 8.11 9.05 14.07
N GLN A 16 9.02 10.00 14.24
CA GLN A 16 9.94 10.04 15.37
C GLN A 16 9.34 10.72 16.61
N ASN A 17 8.45 11.69 16.41
CA ASN A 17 7.99 12.59 17.47
C ASN A 17 6.45 12.68 17.54
N ARG A 18 5.73 11.68 17.03
CA ARG A 18 4.26 11.69 17.00
C ARG A 18 3.70 11.58 18.42
N THR A 19 2.78 12.47 18.78
CA THR A 19 2.03 12.35 20.05
C THR A 19 0.94 11.29 19.95
N HIS A 20 0.42 10.83 21.09
CA HIS A 20 -0.69 9.88 21.10
C HIS A 20 -1.95 10.43 20.39
N GLU A 21 -2.23 11.73 20.56
CA GLU A 21 -3.33 12.41 19.86
C GLU A 21 -3.14 12.39 18.34
N GLN A 22 -1.92 12.64 17.86
CA GLN A 22 -1.59 12.57 16.43
C GLN A 22 -1.67 11.15 15.87
N GLU A 23 -1.36 10.14 16.68
CA GLU A 23 -1.55 8.74 16.31
C GLU A 23 -3.03 8.40 16.13
N ASN A 24 -3.87 8.82 17.08
CA ASN A 24 -5.32 8.62 17.00
C ASN A 24 -5.92 9.37 15.81
N LEU A 25 -5.50 10.62 15.59
CA LEU A 25 -5.91 11.41 14.42
C LEU A 25 -5.52 10.71 13.11
N GLY A 26 -4.35 10.07 13.06
CA GLY A 26 -3.91 9.29 11.91
C GLY A 26 -4.81 8.08 11.64
N LYS A 27 -5.23 7.38 12.70
CA LYS A 27 -6.17 6.24 12.60
C LYS A 27 -7.53 6.70 12.09
N GLU A 28 -8.09 7.74 12.69
CA GLU A 28 -9.37 8.35 12.30
C GLU A 28 -9.34 8.78 10.83
N THR A 29 -8.29 9.50 10.42
CA THR A 29 -8.13 9.95 9.02
C THR A 29 -8.14 8.78 8.04
N ILE A 30 -7.45 7.67 8.35
CA ILE A 30 -7.46 6.49 7.49
C ILE A 30 -8.83 5.82 7.48
N MET A 31 -9.50 5.72 8.63
CA MET A 31 -10.86 5.17 8.71
C MET A 31 -11.85 5.99 7.88
N ASP A 32 -11.80 7.31 7.95
CA ASP A 32 -12.65 8.21 7.17
C ASP A 32 -12.42 8.01 5.66
N ILE A 33 -11.15 8.00 5.22
CA ILE A 33 -10.79 7.71 3.82
C ILE A 33 -11.33 6.34 3.39
N MET A 34 -11.25 5.35 4.28
CA MET A 34 -11.74 4.00 3.99
C MET A 34 -13.26 3.94 3.88
N MET A 35 -13.98 4.68 4.72
CA MET A 35 -15.45 4.76 4.72
C MET A 35 -16.01 5.53 3.52
N GLU A 36 -15.29 6.54 3.03
CA GLU A 36 -15.70 7.35 1.88
C GLU A 36 -15.38 6.70 0.52
N ALA A 37 -14.50 5.69 0.50
CA ALA A 37 -14.14 5.03 -0.74
C ALA A 37 -15.30 4.19 -1.31
N PRO A 38 -15.32 3.94 -2.62
CA PRO A 38 -16.27 3.01 -3.23
C PRO A 38 -16.20 1.63 -2.54
N GLN A 39 -17.35 0.99 -2.35
CA GLN A 39 -17.43 -0.34 -1.70
C GLN A 39 -16.60 -1.41 -2.42
N GLU A 40 -16.34 -1.25 -3.71
CA GLU A 40 -15.53 -2.18 -4.52
C GLU A 40 -14.01 -1.92 -4.40
N CYS A 41 -13.58 -0.96 -3.57
CA CYS A 41 -12.18 -0.62 -3.43
C CYS A 41 -11.44 -1.64 -2.56
N THR A 42 -10.30 -2.12 -3.04
CA THR A 42 -9.37 -2.91 -2.24
C THR A 42 -8.37 -1.99 -1.56
N PHE A 43 -8.28 -2.07 -0.24
CA PHE A 43 -7.25 -1.37 0.53
C PHE A 43 -6.04 -2.25 0.74
N ALA A 44 -4.85 -1.69 0.56
CA ALA A 44 -3.60 -2.40 0.82
C ALA A 44 -2.70 -1.58 1.76
N PHE A 45 -2.18 -2.25 2.77
CA PHE A 45 -1.19 -1.72 3.70
C PHE A 45 0.13 -2.42 3.45
N THR A 46 1.17 -1.66 3.14
CA THR A 46 2.50 -2.18 2.78
C THR A 46 3.53 -1.73 3.80
N ASP A 47 4.51 -2.59 4.08
CA ASP A 47 5.64 -2.24 4.93
C ASP A 47 6.92 -2.93 4.44
N GLY A 48 7.98 -2.14 4.32
CA GLY A 48 9.34 -2.59 4.08
C GLY A 48 10.13 -2.59 5.38
N SER A 49 10.95 -3.62 5.61
CA SER A 49 11.81 -3.70 6.80
C SER A 49 13.25 -3.97 6.39
N CYS A 50 14.20 -3.39 7.15
CA CYS A 50 15.63 -3.54 6.94
C CYS A 50 16.32 -3.69 8.29
N PHE A 51 16.90 -4.86 8.55
CA PHE A 51 17.70 -5.11 9.74
C PHE A 51 19.12 -4.58 9.49
N THR A 52 19.43 -3.41 10.06
CA THR A 52 20.63 -2.58 9.79
C THR A 52 20.67 -1.98 8.38
N TYR A 53 21.24 -0.79 8.20
CA TYR A 53 21.23 -0.07 6.91
C TYR A 53 22.65 0.12 6.34
N PRO A 54 23.00 -0.48 5.19
CA PRO A 54 22.28 -1.54 4.46
C PRO A 54 22.38 -2.91 5.16
N GLY A 55 21.39 -3.78 4.94
CA GLY A 55 21.31 -5.06 5.65
C GLY A 55 20.25 -6.01 5.10
N ARG A 56 19.80 -6.97 5.93
CA ARG A 56 18.79 -7.96 5.51
C ARG A 56 17.44 -7.27 5.39
N THR A 57 16.77 -7.44 4.27
CA THR A 57 15.49 -6.80 3.98
C THR A 57 14.36 -7.80 3.81
N SER A 58 13.18 -7.41 4.26
CA SER A 58 11.92 -8.15 4.10
C SER A 58 10.78 -7.19 3.80
N ALA A 59 9.79 -7.66 3.05
CA ALA A 59 8.61 -6.91 2.66
C ALA A 59 7.35 -7.65 3.12
N GLY A 60 6.34 -6.90 3.52
CA GLY A 60 5.03 -7.41 3.91
C GLY A 60 3.90 -6.54 3.38
N ALA A 61 2.75 -7.16 3.16
CA ALA A 61 1.53 -6.43 2.84
C ALA A 61 0.29 -7.14 3.41
N VAL A 62 -0.74 -6.35 3.68
CA VAL A 62 -2.09 -6.83 3.98
C VAL A 62 -3.05 -6.17 3.02
N LEU A 63 -3.79 -6.97 2.26
CA LEU A 63 -4.85 -6.51 1.37
C LEU A 63 -6.19 -6.84 2.01
N ASN A 64 -7.15 -5.92 1.92
CA ASN A 64 -8.53 -6.10 2.34
C ASN A 64 -9.43 -5.92 1.11
N PRO A 65 -9.62 -6.98 0.30
CA PRO A 65 -10.57 -6.94 -0.80
C PRO A 65 -12.01 -6.89 -0.26
N PRO A 66 -12.93 -6.23 -0.97
CA PRO A 66 -14.31 -6.13 -0.55
C PRO A 66 -14.99 -7.52 -0.51
N GLY A 67 -15.73 -7.78 0.58
CA GLY A 67 -16.47 -9.04 0.75
C GLY A 67 -15.61 -10.29 0.93
N CYS A 68 -14.30 -10.15 1.12
CA CYS A 68 -13.36 -11.26 1.28
C CYS A 68 -12.56 -11.13 2.58
N ASP A 69 -11.97 -12.24 3.02
CA ASP A 69 -10.99 -12.22 4.11
C ASP A 69 -9.72 -11.49 3.69
N ALA A 70 -9.03 -10.88 4.67
CA ALA A 70 -7.79 -10.17 4.45
C ALA A 70 -6.67 -11.10 3.94
N ILE A 71 -6.01 -10.71 2.85
CA ILE A 71 -4.90 -11.46 2.25
C ILE A 71 -3.59 -10.93 2.85
N ARG A 72 -2.76 -11.83 3.38
CA ARG A 72 -1.47 -11.47 4.00
C ARG A 72 -0.31 -11.97 3.17
N LEU A 73 0.55 -11.05 2.74
CA LEU A 73 1.72 -11.33 1.92
C LEU A 73 3.01 -11.06 2.71
N LYS A 74 4.02 -11.90 2.53
CA LYS A 74 5.36 -11.71 3.10
C LYS A 74 6.45 -12.25 2.17
N ARG A 75 7.58 -11.56 2.05
CA ARG A 75 8.70 -11.95 1.19
C ARG A 75 10.03 -11.51 1.80
N ALA A 76 11.01 -12.42 1.85
CA ALA A 76 12.39 -12.04 2.06
C ALA A 76 12.94 -11.41 0.77
N VAL A 77 13.56 -10.24 0.86
CA VAL A 77 13.97 -9.46 -0.33
C VAL A 77 15.43 -9.72 -0.67
N THR A 78 16.37 -9.28 0.18
CA THR A 78 17.80 -9.56 -0.01
C THR A 78 18.52 -9.60 1.34
N LYS A 79 19.71 -10.23 1.39
CA LYS A 79 20.57 -10.20 2.58
C LYS A 79 21.29 -8.86 2.76
N HIS A 80 21.40 -8.08 1.69
CA HIS A 80 22.08 -6.78 1.69
C HIS A 80 21.33 -5.81 0.78
N GLY A 81 20.51 -4.96 1.37
CA GLY A 81 19.69 -3.97 0.68
C GLY A 81 19.33 -2.80 1.58
N THR A 82 18.54 -1.89 1.05
CA THR A 82 18.08 -0.68 1.73
C THR A 82 16.63 -0.82 2.15
N ILE A 83 16.20 -0.02 3.14
CA ILE A 83 14.79 0.10 3.52
C ILE A 83 13.91 0.46 2.32
N LEU A 84 14.37 1.38 1.45
CA LEU A 84 13.61 1.82 0.28
C LEU A 84 13.38 0.69 -0.74
N LEU A 85 14.35 -0.22 -0.89
CA LEU A 85 14.15 -1.42 -1.72
C LEU A 85 13.07 -2.33 -1.13
N ALA A 86 13.06 -2.51 0.19
CA ALA A 86 12.06 -3.32 0.87
C ALA A 86 10.65 -2.72 0.70
N GLU A 87 10.50 -1.40 0.85
CA GLU A 87 9.24 -0.67 0.64
C GLU A 87 8.73 -0.82 -0.79
N LEU A 88 9.61 -0.65 -1.78
CA LEU A 88 9.25 -0.83 -3.19
C LEU A 88 8.75 -2.26 -3.46
N VAL A 89 9.42 -3.27 -2.90
CA VAL A 89 9.00 -4.66 -3.08
C VAL A 89 7.66 -4.93 -2.40
N ALA A 90 7.37 -4.33 -1.24
CA ALA A 90 6.07 -4.46 -0.58
C ALA A 90 4.93 -3.94 -1.47
N VAL A 91 5.12 -2.79 -2.14
CA VAL A 91 4.16 -2.25 -3.10
C VAL A 91 4.00 -3.16 -4.33
N LEU A 92 5.11 -3.66 -4.88
CA LEU A 92 5.07 -4.55 -6.05
C LEU A 92 4.31 -5.85 -5.75
N MET A 93 4.46 -6.41 -4.55
CA MET A 93 3.73 -7.61 -4.13
C MET A 93 2.22 -7.42 -4.16
N VAL A 94 1.72 -6.25 -3.73
CA VAL A 94 0.29 -5.92 -3.81
C VAL A 94 -0.18 -5.84 -5.25
N LEU A 95 0.59 -5.20 -6.14
CA LEU A 95 0.24 -5.07 -7.55
C LEU A 95 0.22 -6.43 -8.26
N GLU A 96 1.20 -7.30 -7.98
CA GLU A 96 1.24 -8.68 -8.47
C GLU A 96 -0.02 -9.45 -8.05
N GLU A 97 -0.42 -9.35 -6.78
CA GLU A 97 -1.60 -10.03 -6.23
C GLU A 97 -2.89 -9.56 -6.91
N ILE A 98 -3.06 -8.23 -7.05
CA ILE A 98 -4.22 -7.63 -7.72
C ILE A 98 -4.28 -8.06 -9.19
N LEU A 99 -3.15 -8.08 -9.90
CA LEU A 99 -3.12 -8.46 -11.32
C LEU A 99 -3.41 -9.95 -11.55
N GLN A 100 -3.04 -10.83 -10.61
CA GLN A 100 -3.34 -12.27 -10.71
C GLN A 100 -4.82 -12.59 -10.46
N HIS A 101 -5.50 -11.79 -9.64
CA HIS A 101 -6.90 -12.01 -9.26
C HIS A 101 -7.88 -11.05 -9.95
N SER A 102 -7.37 -10.14 -10.79
CA SER A 102 -8.21 -9.35 -11.68
C SER A 102 -8.83 -10.28 -12.74
N PRO A 103 -10.15 -10.20 -12.99
CA PRO A 103 -10.76 -10.95 -14.08
C PRO A 103 -10.03 -10.61 -15.40
N PRO A 104 -9.81 -11.59 -16.29
CA PRO A 104 -9.13 -11.35 -17.55
C PRO A 104 -9.88 -10.25 -18.29
N ASN A 105 -9.20 -9.13 -18.50
CA ASN A 105 -9.73 -7.97 -19.18
C ASN A 105 -10.27 -8.43 -20.54
N THR A 106 -11.60 -8.43 -20.71
CA THR A 106 -12.24 -8.70 -22.00
C THR A 106 -11.80 -7.58 -22.91
N ARG A 107 -10.67 -7.77 -23.61
CA ARG A 107 -10.29 -6.94 -24.74
C ARG A 107 -11.39 -7.17 -25.78
N GLN A 108 -12.46 -6.39 -25.71
CA GLN A 108 -13.31 -6.19 -26.87
C GLN A 108 -12.43 -5.51 -27.92
N HIS A 109 -11.87 -6.37 -28.75
CA HIS A 109 -11.26 -6.01 -30.00
C HIS A 109 -12.40 -5.43 -30.84
N ASN A 110 -12.54 -4.11 -30.84
CA ASN A 110 -13.31 -3.41 -31.86
C ASN A 110 -12.52 -3.49 -33.17
N SER A 111 -12.47 -4.69 -33.76
CA SER A 111 -12.13 -4.89 -35.16
C SER A 111 -13.42 -4.81 -35.96
N ASN A 112 -13.95 -3.60 -36.11
CA ASN A 112 -14.90 -3.24 -37.17
C ASN A 112 -15.05 -1.72 -37.16
N LEU A 113 -14.32 -1.08 -38.08
CA LEU A 113 -14.75 0.05 -38.92
C LEU A 113 -13.50 0.73 -39.51
N GLN A 114 -12.96 0.14 -40.58
CA GLN A 114 -12.88 0.74 -41.93
C GLN A 114 -12.11 -0.18 -42.88
#